data_AF-A0A3D8YJH8-F1
#
_entry.id   AF-A0A3D8YJH8-F1
#
_cell.length_a   1.000
_cell.length_b   1.000
_cell.length_c   1.000
_cell.angle_alpha   90.00
_cell.angle_beta   90.00
_cell.angle_gamma   90.00
#
_symmetry.space_group_name_H-M   'P 1'
#
loop_
_entity.id
_entity.type
_entity.pdbx_description
1 polymer ?
#
loop_
_entity_poly.entity_id
_entity_poly.type
_entity_poly.pdbx_seq_one_letter_code
_entity_poly.pdbx_strand_id
1 'polypeptide(L)' 'IYIVDFSLLDRVPLFKDEFKVIGTWYSYSGKRWICHTELSTEQFKKMITKNIDHKDLKKVKFYLDYLPFSITNEIPF' A
#
# COMPACT_ATOMS: atom_id res chain seq x y z
N ILE A 1 7.30 -6.83 -3.81
CA ILE A 1 6.15 -5.95 -4.15
C ILE A 1 5.42 -5.61 -2.87
N TYR A 2 5.05 -4.35 -2.69
CA TYR A 2 4.23 -3.91 -1.57
C TYR A 2 2.79 -3.82 -2.00
N ILE A 3 1.89 -4.22 -1.12
CA ILE A 3 0.44 -4.13 -1.30
C ILE A 3 -0.12 -3.39 -0.09
N VAL A 4 -0.93 -2.38 -0.37
CA VAL A 4 -1.69 -1.64 0.63
C VAL A 4 -3.16 -1.87 0.36
N ASP A 5 -3.84 -2.44 1.34
CA ASP A 5 -5.26 -2.78 1.25
C ASP A 5 -6.09 -1.75 2.02
N PHE A 6 -6.91 -1.02 1.27
CA PHE A 6 -7.84 0.00 1.76
C PHE A 6 -9.28 -0.50 1.83
N SER A 7 -9.51 -1.82 1.78
CA SER A 7 -10.85 -2.40 1.68
C SER A 7 -11.80 -1.98 2.81
N LEU A 8 -11.24 -1.79 4.00
CA LEU A 8 -11.97 -1.38 5.21
C LEU A 8 -12.21 0.13 5.30
N LEU A 9 -11.70 0.93 4.35
CA LEU A 9 -11.99 2.36 4.29
C LEU A 9 -13.33 2.60 3.60
N ASP A 10 -14.12 3.51 4.20
CA ASP A 10 -15.40 3.97 3.66
C ASP A 10 -15.21 4.75 2.36
N ARG A 11 -14.09 5.47 2.27
CA ARG A 11 -13.63 6.14 1.06
C ARG A 11 -12.18 5.77 0.82
N VAL A 12 -11.91 5.36 -0.41
CA VAL A 12 -10.54 5.14 -0.86
C VAL A 12 -9.85 6.51 -0.88
N PRO A 13 -8.65 6.65 -0.29
CA PRO A 13 -7.93 7.91 -0.34
C PRO A 13 -7.81 8.35 -1.80
N LEU A 14 -8.15 9.61 -2.11
CA LEU A 14 -7.87 10.17 -3.43
C LEU A 14 -6.35 10.20 -3.57
N PHE A 15 -5.81 9.17 -4.24
CA PHE A 15 -4.39 8.93 -4.34
C PHE A 15 -3.76 9.99 -5.25
N LYS A 16 -3.41 11.13 -4.66
CA LYS A 16 -2.71 12.22 -5.34
C LYS A 16 -1.25 11.83 -5.60
N ASP A 17 -0.58 12.68 -6.38
CA ASP A 17 0.81 12.56 -6.84
C ASP A 17 1.84 12.19 -5.75
N GLU A 18 1.51 12.39 -4.47
CA GLU A 18 2.30 12.08 -3.28
C GLU A 18 2.67 10.59 -3.14
N PHE A 19 1.88 9.66 -3.70
CA PHE A 19 2.23 8.23 -3.71
C PHE A 19 2.97 7.81 -4.99
N LYS A 20 2.90 8.62 -6.06
CA LYS A 20 3.69 8.37 -7.29
C LYS A 20 5.19 8.46 -7.01
N VAL A 21 5.58 9.27 -6.02
CA VAL A 21 6.99 9.38 -5.59
C VAL A 21 7.42 8.25 -4.65
N ILE A 22 6.49 7.43 -4.15
CA ILE A 22 6.80 6.32 -3.22
C ILE A 22 7.21 5.07 -4.00
N GLY A 23 6.55 4.79 -5.13
CA GLY A 23 6.79 3.60 -5.94
C GLY A 23 7.48 3.92 -7.27
N THR A 24 8.50 3.15 -7.64
CA THR A 24 9.10 3.16 -8.99
C THR A 24 8.08 2.72 -10.04
N TRP A 25 7.21 1.77 -9.68
CA TRP A 25 6.00 1.43 -10.43
C TRP A 25 4.85 1.17 -9.47
N TYR A 26 3.63 1.45 -9.91
CA TYR A 26 2.43 1.14 -9.13
C TYR A 26 1.24 0.80 -10.03
N SER A 27 0.27 0.10 -9.45
CA SER A 27 -1.02 -0.22 -10.06
C SER A 27 -2.12 -0.20 -9.01
N TYR A 28 -3.34 0.11 -9.45
CA TYR A 28 -4.54 0.06 -8.62
C TYR A 28 -5.40 -1.13 -9.04
N SER A 29 -5.79 -1.96 -8.08
CA SER A 29 -6.74 -3.05 -8.26
C SER A 29 -7.85 -2.91 -7.23
N GLY A 30 -8.95 -2.25 -7.63
CA GLY A 30 -10.05 -1.92 -6.73
C GLY A 30 -9.62 -1.04 -5.56
N LYS A 31 -9.76 -1.56 -4.33
CA LYS A 31 -9.32 -0.90 -3.09
C LYS A 31 -7.90 -1.26 -2.66
N ARG A 32 -7.12 -1.93 -3.54
CA ARG A 32 -5.73 -2.28 -3.28
C ARG A 32 -4.81 -1.45 -4.14
N TRP A 33 -3.74 -0.96 -3.53
CA TRP A 33 -2.63 -0.33 -4.22
C TRP A 33 -1.42 -1.25 -4.16
N ILE A 34 -0.86 -1.53 -5.32
CA ILE A 34 0.27 -2.44 -5.49
C ILE A 34 1.42 -1.62 -6.03
N CYS A 35 2.59 -1.67 -5.38
CA CYS A 35 3.74 -0.91 -5.84
C CYS A 35 5.06 -1.66 -5.64
N HIS A 36 6.05 -1.29 -6.43
CA HIS A 36 7.44 -1.61 -6.17
C HIS A 36 8.19 -0.35 -5.77
N THR A 37 9.03 -0.47 -4.75
CA THR A 37 9.91 0.60 -4.28
C THR A 37 11.16 -0.02 -3.68
N GLU A 38 12.24 0.75 -3.64
CA GLU A 38 13.49 0.39 -2.97
C GLU A 38 13.47 0.76 -1.47
N LEU A 39 12.41 1.42 -1.00
CA LEU A 39 12.23 1.73 0.41
C LEU A 39 12.12 0.47 1.28
N SER A 40 12.63 0.54 2.50
CA SER A 40 12.39 -0.52 3.49
C SER A 40 10.92 -0.59 3.89
N THR A 41 10.49 -1.72 4.47
CA THR A 41 9.11 -1.91 5.00
C THR A 41 8.70 -0.80 5.96
N GLU A 42 9.59 -0.38 6.85
CA GLU A 42 9.34 0.69 7.83
C GLU A 42 9.20 2.07 7.17
N GLN A 43 10.12 2.41 6.26
CA GLN A 43 10.08 3.67 5.52
C GLN A 43 8.82 3.76 4.67
N PHE A 44 8.49 2.67 3.96
CA PHE A 44 7.28 2.54 3.18
C PHE A 44 6.05 2.78 4.04
N LYS A 45 5.88 2.01 5.14
CA LYS A 45 4.73 2.14 6.05
C LYS A 45 4.61 3.56 6.60
N LYS A 46 5.72 4.21 6.97
CA LYS A 46 5.73 5.60 7.43
C LYS A 46 5.26 6.59 6.35
N MET A 47 5.71 6.42 5.10
CA MET A 47 5.30 7.27 3.98
C MET A 47 3.80 7.12 3.68
N ILE A 48 3.28 5.90 3.66
CA ILE A 48 1.85 5.63 3.43
C ILE A 48 0.99 6.23 4.55
N THR A 49 1.35 5.97 5.80
CA THR A 49 0.59 6.40 6.98
C THR A 49 0.58 7.90 7.19
N LYS A 50 1.60 8.63 6.71
CA LYS A 50 1.64 10.11 6.75
C LYS A 50 0.45 10.76 6.01
N ASN A 51 -0.07 10.08 4.98
CA ASN A 51 -1.13 10.61 4.13
C ASN A 51 -2.53 10.04 4.46
N ILE A 52 -2.67 9.36 5.61
CA ILE A 52 -3.92 8.73 6.06
C ILE A 52 -4.34 9.36 7.39
N ASP A 53 -5.62 9.65 7.54
CA ASP A 53 -6.18 10.12 8.81
C ASP A 53 -5.92 9.13 9.94
N HIS A 54 -5.55 9.61 11.13
CA HIS A 54 -5.24 8.78 12.29
C HIS A 54 -6.34 7.76 12.65
N LYS A 55 -7.61 8.14 12.46
CA LYS A 55 -8.78 7.28 12.73
C LYS A 55 -8.86 6.07 11.78
N ASP A 56 -8.29 6.19 10.60
CA ASP A 56 -8.38 5.23 9.51
C ASP A 56 -7.12 4.37 9.37
N LEU A 57 -6.02 4.72 10.06
CA LEU A 57 -4.77 3.93 10.08
C LEU A 57 -4.98 2.46 10.44
N LYS A 58 -5.87 2.16 11.40
CA LYS A 58 -6.16 0.78 11.83
C LYS A 58 -6.92 -0.05 10.79
N LYS A 59 -7.51 0.62 9.79
CA LYS A 59 -8.29 -0.01 8.71
C LYS A 59 -7.40 -0.34 7.50
N VAL A 60 -6.16 0.17 7.45
CA VAL A 60 -5.23 -0.07 6.35
C VAL A 60 -4.35 -1.26 6.68
N LYS A 61 -4.27 -2.22 5.75
CA LYS A 61 -3.44 -3.41 5.89
C LYS A 61 -2.28 -3.36 4.89
N PHE A 62 -1.13 -3.85 5.32
CA PHE A 62 0.09 -3.86 4.54
C PHE A 62 0.54 -5.30 4.32
N TYR A 63 0.87 -5.62 3.08
CA TYR A 63 1.35 -6.93 2.69
C TYR A 63 2.55 -6.80 1.78
N LEU A 64 3.44 -7.78 1.86
CA LEU A 64 4.54 -7.95 0.95
C LEU A 64 4.28 -9.19 0.10
N ASP A 65 4.34 -9.02 -1.21
CA ASP A 65 4.26 -10.11 -2.18
C ASP A 65 5.61 -10.22 -2.90
N TYR A 66 6.22 -11.40 -2.80
CA TYR A 66 7.54 -11.69 -3.37
C TYR A 66 7.45 -12.32 -4.76
N LEU A 67 6.25 -12.73 -5.22
CA LEU A 67 6.07 -13.45 -6.47
C LEU A 67 4.93 -12.82 -7.30
N PRO A 68 5.24 -12.01 -8.33
CA PRO A 68 4.23 -11.30 -9.12
C PRO A 68 3.26 -12.21 -9.92
N PHE A 69 3.46 -13.54 -9.89
CA PHE A 69 2.66 -14.52 -10.63
C PHE A 69 1.96 -15.57 -9.75
N SER A 70 2.07 -15.52 -8.42
CA SER A 70 1.36 -16.46 -7.53
C SER A 70 0.53 -15.70 -6.49
N ILE A 71 -0.80 -15.86 -6.55
CA ILE A 71 -1.78 -15.16 -5.69
C ILE A 71 -1.79 -15.65 -4.23
N THR A 72 -0.78 -16.42 -3.82
CA THR A 72 -0.81 -17.24 -2.60
C THR A 72 0.15 -16.81 -1.50
N ASN A 73 1.03 -15.82 -1.72
CA ASN A 73 2.10 -15.47 -0.78
C ASN A 73 2.10 -14.00 -0.33
N GLU A 74 0.92 -13.45 0.00
CA GLU A 74 0.82 -12.14 0.66
C GLU A 74 1.23 -12.26 2.15
N ILE A 75 2.38 -11.69 2.53
CA ILE A 75 2.89 -11.72 3.91
C ILE A 75 2.57 -10.39 4.60
N PRO A 76 1.77 -10.36 5.69
CA PRO A 76 1.44 -9.12 6.39
C PRO A 76 2.63 -8.54 7.17
N PHE A 77 2.74 -7.21 7.25
CA PHE A 77 3.79 -6.51 8.03
C PHE A 77 3.36 -5.15 8.63
#